data_AF-A0A943XN41-F1
#
_entry.id   AF-A0A943XN41-F1
#
_cell.length_a   1.000
_cell.length_b   1.000
_cell.length_c   1.000
_cell.angle_alpha   90.00
_cell.angle_beta   90.00
_cell.angle_gamma   90.00
#
_symmetry.space_group_name_H-M   'P 1'
#
loop_
_entity.id
_entity.type
_entity.pdbx_description
1 polymer ?
#
loop_
_entity_poly.entity_id
_entity_poly.type
_entity_poly.pdbx_seq_one_letter_code
_entity_poly.pdbx_strand_id
1 'polypeptide(L)'
;MAMCYKKLWKLLIDRDMTRADLRDKTGLSPATLAKMSKGEAIGANVLERICETMQCNIGDVMDYVPNESASGQIAEAKRARRLEGEILGDGGRISG
;
A
#
# COMPACT_ATOMS: atom_id res chain seq x y z
N MET A 1 -0.04 -15.10 -14.12
CA MET A 1 0.95 -13.99 -14.13
C MET A 1 0.33 -12.85 -13.34
N ALA A 2 0.85 -12.55 -12.16
CA ALA A 2 0.21 -11.59 -11.26
C ALA A 2 1.22 -10.53 -10.85
N MET A 3 0.86 -9.25 -11.03
CA MET A 3 1.63 -8.15 -10.44
C MET A 3 1.35 -8.15 -8.94
N CYS A 4 2.40 -8.14 -8.13
CA CYS A 4 2.30 -8.19 -6.69
C CYS A 4 2.61 -6.81 -6.09
N TYR A 5 1.65 -6.22 -5.40
CA TYR A 5 1.79 -4.91 -4.75
C TYR A 5 2.07 -5.03 -3.25
N LYS A 6 2.56 -6.21 -2.79
CA LYS A 6 2.91 -6.45 -1.37
C LYS A 6 3.92 -5.44 -0.83
N LYS A 7 4.87 -5.02 -1.66
CA LYS A 7 5.92 -4.06 -1.29
C LYS A 7 5.32 -2.67 -1.01
N LEU A 8 4.45 -2.17 -1.88
CA LEU A 8 3.69 -0.93 -1.62
C LEU A 8 2.96 -0.96 -0.26
N TRP A 9 2.28 -2.06 0.07
CA TRP A 9 1.60 -2.17 1.37
C TRP A 9 2.57 -2.17 2.56
N LYS A 10 3.76 -2.75 2.41
CA LYS A 10 4.82 -2.67 3.43
C LYS A 10 5.35 -1.25 3.56
N LEU A 11 5.56 -0.56 2.44
CA LEU A 11 6.08 0.81 2.44
C LEU A 11 5.09 1.81 3.04
N LEU A 12 3.79 1.57 2.87
CA LEU A 12 2.74 2.30 3.57
C LEU A 12 2.84 2.14 5.09
N ILE A 13 3.10 0.93 5.58
CA ILE A 13 3.28 0.67 7.01
C ILE A 13 4.56 1.34 7.53
N ASP A 14 5.65 1.28 6.77
CA ASP A 14 6.92 1.94 7.11
C ASP A 14 6.77 3.47 7.27
N ARG A 15 5.86 4.05 6.49
CA ARG A 15 5.58 5.50 6.48
C ARG A 15 4.40 5.93 7.36
N ASP A 16 3.81 5.02 8.14
CA ASP A 16 2.61 5.28 8.95
C ASP A 16 1.44 5.85 8.10
N MET A 17 1.26 5.33 6.89
CA MET A 17 0.25 5.78 5.94
C MET A 17 -0.80 4.69 5.70
N THR A 18 -2.06 5.09 5.73
CA THR A 18 -3.16 4.19 5.35
C THR A 18 -3.37 4.19 3.84
N ARG A 19 -4.07 3.17 3.32
CA ARG A 19 -4.45 3.14 1.90
C ARG A 19 -5.36 4.30 1.51
N ALA A 20 -6.11 4.83 2.48
CA ALA A 20 -6.94 6.02 2.29
C ALA A 20 -6.07 7.28 2.17
N ASP A 21 -5.03 7.41 3.00
CA ASP A 21 -4.05 8.51 2.92
C ASP A 21 -3.28 8.48 1.59
N LEU A 22 -2.86 7.29 1.14
CA LEU A 22 -2.24 7.14 -0.19
C LEU A 22 -3.18 7.65 -1.28
N ARG A 23 -4.45 7.26 -1.24
CA ARG A 23 -5.46 7.69 -2.21
C ARG A 23 -5.60 9.21 -2.22
N ASP A 24 -5.64 9.81 -1.03
CA ASP A 24 -5.80 11.26 -0.86
C ASP A 24 -4.60 12.01 -1.45
N LYS A 25 -3.38 11.61 -1.08
CA LYS A 25 -2.14 12.25 -1.57
C LYS A 25 -1.88 12.02 -3.06
N THR A 26 -2.21 10.85 -3.59
CA THR A 26 -2.02 10.53 -5.02
C THR A 26 -3.18 10.99 -5.92
N GLY A 27 -4.31 11.38 -5.31
CA GLY A 27 -5.54 11.72 -6.01
C GLY A 27 -6.09 10.55 -6.84
N LEU A 28 -5.88 9.31 -6.40
CA LEU A 28 -6.29 8.12 -7.14
C LEU A 28 -7.76 7.79 -6.93
N SER A 29 -8.38 7.24 -7.97
CA SER A 29 -9.74 6.72 -7.86
C SER A 29 -9.76 5.42 -7.04
N PRO A 30 -10.80 5.15 -6.25
CA PRO A 30 -10.92 3.93 -5.45
C PRO A 30 -10.87 2.66 -6.32
N ALA A 31 -11.29 2.74 -7.58
CA ALA A 31 -11.17 1.66 -8.56
C ALA A 31 -9.70 1.22 -8.78
N THR A 32 -8.77 2.18 -8.82
CA THR A 32 -7.35 1.91 -9.02
C THR A 32 -6.75 1.18 -7.81
N LEU A 33 -7.13 1.60 -6.61
CA LEU A 33 -6.70 0.97 -5.37
C LEU A 33 -7.21 -0.48 -5.27
N ALA A 34 -8.45 -0.73 -5.72
CA ALA A 34 -9.03 -2.06 -5.80
C ALA A 34 -8.28 -2.97 -6.79
N LYS A 35 -7.85 -2.44 -7.95
CA LYS A 35 -7.02 -3.18 -8.92
C LYS A 35 -5.70 -3.63 -8.32
N MET A 36 -5.01 -2.76 -7.59
CA MET A 36 -3.77 -3.13 -6.88
C MET A 36 -4.02 -4.22 -5.83
N SER A 37 -5.14 -4.13 -5.10
CA SER A 37 -5.50 -5.16 -4.12
C SER A 37 -5.80 -6.51 -4.75
N LYS A 38 -6.25 -6.54 -6.01
CA LYS A 38 -6.50 -7.75 -6.79
C LYS A 38 -5.26 -8.26 -7.55
N GLY A 39 -4.15 -7.52 -7.53
CA GLY A 39 -2.95 -7.86 -8.30
C GLY A 39 -3.10 -7.63 -9.80
N GLU A 40 -4.02 -6.75 -10.20
CA GLU A 40 -4.20 -6.39 -11.61
C GLU A 40 -3.20 -5.33 -12.06
N ALA A 41 -2.93 -5.28 -13.36
CA ALA A 41 -2.12 -4.22 -13.95
C ALA A 41 -2.82 -2.87 -13.84
N ILE A 42 -2.07 -1.86 -13.39
CA ILE A 42 -2.49 -0.46 -13.38
C ILE A 42 -1.77 0.30 -14.50
N GLY A 43 -2.33 1.43 -14.93
CA GLY A 43 -1.70 2.27 -15.95
C GLY A 43 -0.39 2.88 -15.45
N ALA A 44 0.58 3.11 -16.34
CA ALA A 44 1.87 3.72 -16.00
C ALA A 44 1.72 5.09 -15.31
N ASN A 45 0.79 5.93 -15.76
CA ASN A 45 0.51 7.24 -15.15
C ASN A 45 0.15 7.16 -13.65
N VAL A 46 -0.47 6.05 -13.23
CA VAL A 46 -0.81 5.82 -11.82
C VAL A 46 0.45 5.50 -11.03
N LEU A 47 1.32 4.66 -11.58
CA LEU A 47 2.60 4.31 -10.97
C LEU A 47 3.49 5.54 -10.81
N GLU A 48 3.56 6.40 -11.83
CA GLU A 48 4.32 7.66 -11.77
C GLU A 48 3.85 8.52 -10.59
N ARG A 49 2.54 8.74 -10.46
CA ARG A 49 1.98 9.52 -9.34
C ARG A 49 2.30 8.93 -7.97
N ILE A 50 2.23 7.60 -7.84
CA ILE A 50 2.57 6.94 -6.57
C ILE A 50 4.06 7.10 -6.27
N CYS A 51 4.91 6.89 -7.29
CA CYS A 51 6.35 7.03 -7.17
C CYS A 51 6.76 8.46 -6.79
N GLU A 52 6.14 9.47 -7.40
CA GLU A 52 6.35 10.88 -7.04
C GLU A 52 5.87 11.19 -5.62
N THR A 53 4.67 10.73 -5.25
CA THR A 53 4.07 10.99 -3.93
C THR A 53 4.86 10.33 -2.80
N MET A 54 5.32 9.10 -3.02
CA MET A 54 6.05 8.32 -2.02
C MET A 54 7.57 8.49 -2.14
N GLN A 55 8.04 9.22 -3.15
CA GLN A 55 9.46 9.36 -3.51
C GLN A 55 10.17 7.99 -3.60
N CYS A 56 9.53 7.03 -4.28
CA CYS A 56 10.01 5.65 -4.40
C CYS A 56 10.15 5.24 -5.87
N ASN A 57 10.87 4.15 -6.12
CA ASN A 57 10.99 3.55 -7.45
C ASN A 57 9.89 2.51 -7.68
N ILE A 58 9.60 2.21 -8.94
CA ILE A 58 8.54 1.29 -9.37
C ILE A 58 8.74 -0.13 -8.83
N GLY A 59 9.99 -0.56 -8.63
CA GLY A 59 10.33 -1.87 -8.06
C GLY A 59 10.05 -2.02 -6.55
N ASP A 60 9.81 -0.89 -5.86
CA ASP A 60 9.35 -0.85 -4.47
C ASP A 60 7.82 -0.79 -4.37
N VAL A 61 7.16 -0.33 -5.44
CA VAL A 61 5.70 -0.29 -5.53
C VAL A 61 5.14 -1.66 -5.94
N MET A 62 5.72 -2.25 -6.99
CA MET A 62 5.23 -3.49 -7.58
C MET A 62 6.36 -4.47 -7.88
N ASP A 63 6.05 -5.75 -7.78
CA ASP A 63 6.95 -6.85 -8.10
C ASP A 63 6.28 -7.82 -9.08
N TYR A 64 7.03 -8.28 -10.07
CA TYR A 64 6.54 -9.26 -11.02
C TYR A 64 6.81 -10.66 -10.50
N VAL A 65 5.76 -11.40 -10.16
CA VAL A 65 5.90 -12.78 -9.66
C VAL A 65 5.59 -13.78 -10.78
N PRO A 66 6.61 -14.48 -11.33
CA PRO A 66 6.39 -15.60 -12.22
C PRO A 66 5.80 -16.79 -11.44
N ASN A 67 5.01 -17.62 -12.11
CA ASN A 67 4.19 -18.69 -11.50
C ASN A 67 5.00 -19.79 -10.77
N GLU A 68 6.33 -19.75 -10.82
CA GLU A 68 7.23 -20.79 -10.31
C GLU A 68 7.85 -20.45 -8.94
N SER A 69 7.66 -19.23 -8.43
CA SER A 69 8.36 -18.72 -7.23
C SER A 69 7.42 -18.30 -6.08
N ALA A 70 6.32 -19.02 -5.86
CA ALA A 70 5.39 -18.75 -4.77
C ALA A 70 5.89 -19.20 -3.37
N SER A 71 7.02 -19.90 -3.28
CA SER A 71 7.46 -20.57 -2.03
C SER A 71 8.19 -19.65 -1.02
N GLY A 72 8.75 -18.50 -1.44
CA GLY A 72 9.71 -17.74 -0.61
C GLY A 72 9.17 -16.58 0.23
N GLN A 73 8.01 -15.99 -0.07
CA GLN A 73 7.69 -14.63 0.44
C GLN A 73 6.83 -14.57 1.71
N ILE A 74 6.40 -15.70 2.27
CA ILE A 74 5.58 -15.74 3.51
C ILE A 74 6.40 -15.72 4.81
N ALA A 75 7.74 -15.75 4.76
CA ALA A 75 8.57 -15.93 5.95
C ALA A 75 8.79 -14.66 6.81
N GLU A 76 8.50 -13.46 6.32
CA GLU A 76 8.94 -12.22 7.00
C GLU A 76 7.84 -11.46 7.76
N ALA A 77 6.56 -11.76 7.53
CA ALA A 77 5.44 -11.00 8.09
C ALA A 77 5.13 -11.28 9.58
N LYS A 78 5.93 -12.11 10.27
CA LYS A 78 5.64 -12.52 11.66
C LYS A 78 6.26 -11.62 12.75
N ARG A 79 6.97 -10.54 12.40
CA ARG A 79 7.72 -9.70 13.36
C ARG A 79 7.07 -8.38 13.79
N ALA A 80 6.01 -7.90 13.15
CA ALA A 80 5.49 -6.53 13.37
C ALA A 80 4.16 -6.46 14.16
N ARG A 81 3.99 -7.24 15.24
CA ARG A 81 2.80 -7.17 16.10
C ARG A 81 3.15 -6.41 17.41
N ARG A 82 3.14 -5.07 17.41
CA ARG A 82 3.12 -4.28 18.66
C ARG A 82 2.52 -2.87 18.60
N LEU A 83 2.35 -2.20 17.44
CA LEU A 83 1.94 -0.78 17.45
C LEU A 83 0.44 -0.46 17.25
N GLU A 84 -0.42 -1.43 16.96
CA GLU A 84 -1.85 -1.21 16.67
C GLU A 84 -2.67 -1.03 17.96
N GLY A 85 -2.38 0.01 18.75
CA GLY A 85 -3.04 0.26 20.04
C GLY A 85 -3.54 1.67 20.28
N GLU A 86 -3.21 2.67 19.44
CA GLU A 86 -3.46 4.07 19.81
C GLU A 86 -3.71 4.99 18.61
N ILE A 87 -4.68 4.68 17.75
CA ILE A 87 -5.12 5.65 16.73
C ILE A 87 -6.63 5.52 16.49
N LEU A 88 -7.44 5.87 17.49
CA LEU A 88 -8.78 6.42 17.24
C LEU A 88 -9.21 7.32 18.42
N GLY A 89 -8.50 8.43 18.55
CA GLY A 89 -8.93 9.57 19.37
C GLY A 89 -9.73 10.55 18.54
N ASP A 90 -10.90 10.15 18.06
CA ASP A 90 -11.84 11.09 17.41
C ASP A 90 -12.54 11.94 18.48
N GLY A 91 -11.98 13.13 18.69
CA GLY A 91 -12.71 14.39 18.81
C GLY A 91 -13.86 14.44 19.82
N GLY A 92 -13.56 14.98 21.00
CA GLY A 92 -14.58 15.43 21.95
C GLY A 92 -15.57 16.40 21.30
N ARG A 93 -16.85 16.03 21.33
CA ARG A 93 -17.96 16.99 21.26
C ARG A 93 -18.03 17.71 22.61
N ILE A 94 -17.53 18.94 22.68
CA ILE A 94 -18.10 19.90 23.60
C ILE A 94 -19.17 20.69 22.84
N SER A 95 -20.42 20.57 23.27
CA SER A 95 -21.50 21.48 22.92
C SER A 95 -22.25 21.71 24.21
N GLY A 96 -21.86 22.78 24.89
CA GLY A 96 -22.66 23.46 25.90
C GLY A 96 -23.27 24.72 25.30
#